data_AF-A0A370EHY5-F1
#
_entry.id   AF-A0A370EHY5-F1
#
_cell.length_a   1.000
_cell.length_b   1.000
_cell.length_c   1.000
_cell.angle_alpha   90.00
_cell.angle_beta   90.00
_cell.angle_gamma   90.00
#
_symmetry.space_group_name_H-M   'P 1'
#
loop_
_entity.id
_entity.type
_entity.pdbx_description
1 polymer ?
#
loop_
_entity_poly.entity_id
_entity_poly.type
_entity_poly.pdbx_seq_one_letter_code
_entity_poly.pdbx_strand_id
1 'polypeptide(L)'
;MTEHEGYIKMVVGKTLTNLFFTKQDGPHDYMPGISPAYYFATILELDNDKKFQFGNDFIIDWKDQEPTITLTNENWALPKTLVFQGQKIVNLTKDEHEQLTFHLENGTTIAHTIDYGNQLFIKNEKVLDKEITVSDSTFLKAVQAWWQKLFCSE
;
A
#
# COMPACT_ATOMS: atom_id res chain seq x y z
N MET A 1 5.23 -26.23 12.40
CA MET A 1 4.46 -25.02 12.10
C MET A 1 5.46 -23.99 11.65
N THR A 2 5.36 -23.50 10.42
CA THR A 2 6.26 -22.46 9.92
C THR A 2 5.92 -21.12 10.57
N GLU A 3 6.85 -20.19 10.53
CA GLU A 3 6.62 -18.82 11.03
C GLU A 3 5.43 -18.15 10.30
N HIS A 4 5.39 -18.28 8.98
CA HIS A 4 4.30 -17.76 8.14
C HIS A 4 2.93 -18.38 8.48
N GLU A 5 2.86 -19.67 8.77
CA GLU A 5 1.62 -20.30 9.29
C GLU A 5 1.19 -19.69 10.64
N GLY A 6 2.16 -19.32 11.48
CA GLY A 6 1.91 -18.59 12.73
C GLY A 6 1.27 -17.23 12.45
N TYR A 7 1.86 -16.46 11.54
CA TYR A 7 1.35 -15.17 11.10
C TYR A 7 -0.06 -15.25 10.53
N ILE A 8 -0.32 -16.23 9.64
CA ILE A 8 -1.66 -16.47 9.09
C ILE A 8 -2.68 -16.67 10.20
N LYS A 9 -2.39 -17.50 11.21
CA LYS A 9 -3.29 -17.74 12.34
C LYS A 9 -3.54 -16.51 13.20
N MET A 10 -2.60 -15.58 13.27
CA MET A 10 -2.73 -14.35 14.05
C MET A 10 -3.71 -13.36 13.41
N VAL A 11 -3.68 -13.24 12.07
CA VAL A 11 -4.31 -12.10 11.37
C VAL A 11 -5.41 -12.48 10.39
N VAL A 12 -5.32 -13.64 9.73
CA VAL A 12 -6.30 -14.02 8.70
C VAL A 12 -7.64 -14.33 9.34
N GLY A 13 -8.70 -13.77 8.75
CA GLY A 13 -10.06 -13.86 9.26
C GLY A 13 -10.44 -12.74 10.23
N LYS A 14 -9.50 -11.87 10.61
CA LYS A 14 -9.75 -10.69 11.45
C LYS A 14 -10.07 -9.48 10.60
N THR A 15 -10.80 -8.53 11.19
CA THR A 15 -11.08 -7.23 10.58
C THR A 15 -9.99 -6.24 10.94
N LEU A 16 -9.42 -5.58 9.95
CA LEU A 16 -8.48 -4.46 10.15
C LEU A 16 -9.29 -3.23 10.56
N THR A 17 -9.21 -2.81 11.82
CA THR A 17 -9.95 -1.64 12.32
C THR A 17 -9.19 -0.36 12.04
N ASN A 18 -7.87 -0.36 12.24
CA ASN A 18 -6.99 0.78 11.99
C ASN A 18 -5.60 0.38 11.51
N LEU A 19 -4.97 1.30 10.80
CA LEU A 19 -3.54 1.31 10.55
C LEU A 19 -2.92 2.51 11.25
N PHE A 20 -1.73 2.33 11.79
CA PHE A 20 -0.93 3.40 12.35
C PHE A 20 0.50 3.33 11.84
N PHE A 21 1.20 4.44 11.99
CA PHE A 21 2.64 4.51 11.80
C PHE A 21 3.29 5.34 12.92
N THR A 22 4.55 5.06 13.24
CA THR A 22 5.33 5.94 14.14
C THR A 22 5.82 7.16 13.38
N LYS A 23 6.30 8.19 14.09
CA LYS A 23 6.89 9.36 13.45
C LYS A 23 8.00 8.93 12.49
N GLN A 24 7.93 9.40 11.24
CA GLN A 24 8.97 9.12 10.24
C GLN A 24 10.28 9.81 10.65
N ASP A 25 11.35 9.03 10.74
CA ASP A 25 12.72 9.52 10.90
C ASP A 25 13.41 9.61 9.54
N GLY A 26 13.82 10.82 9.15
CA GLY A 26 14.38 11.13 7.83
C GLY A 26 14.02 12.56 7.36
N PRO A 27 14.38 12.96 6.13
CA PRO A 27 15.06 12.14 5.11
C PRO A 27 16.54 11.85 5.45
N HIS A 28 16.94 10.59 5.30
CA HIS A 28 18.34 10.15 5.35
C HIS A 28 18.87 9.86 3.95
N ASP A 29 20.20 9.86 3.79
CA ASP A 29 20.93 9.46 2.58
C ASP A 29 20.48 10.13 1.26
N TYR A 30 20.05 11.39 1.35
CA TYR A 30 19.60 12.15 0.19
C TYR A 30 20.77 12.50 -0.75
N MET A 31 20.77 11.89 -1.95
CA MET A 31 21.71 12.19 -3.05
C MET A 31 20.94 12.36 -4.37
N PRO A 32 21.42 13.19 -5.32
CA PRO A 32 20.78 13.31 -6.63
C PRO A 32 20.61 11.95 -7.33
N GLY A 33 19.36 11.60 -7.66
CA GLY A 33 19.02 10.31 -8.27
C GLY A 33 18.65 9.20 -7.30
N ILE A 34 18.73 9.43 -5.98
CA ILE A 34 18.33 8.49 -4.93
C ILE A 34 17.17 9.11 -4.13
N SER A 35 16.08 8.37 -3.98
CA SER A 35 14.96 8.81 -3.14
C SER A 35 15.40 8.85 -1.67
N PRO A 36 14.99 9.85 -0.88
CA PRO A 36 15.32 9.88 0.55
C PRO A 36 14.79 8.64 1.29
N ALA A 37 15.57 8.14 2.24
CA ALA A 37 15.17 7.05 3.12
C ALA A 37 14.46 7.59 4.36
N TYR A 38 13.37 6.91 4.76
CA TYR A 38 12.63 7.19 5.98
C TYR A 38 12.46 5.90 6.79
N TYR A 39 12.52 5.99 8.12
CA TYR A 39 12.30 4.85 9.01
C TYR A 39 11.08 5.11 9.90
N PHE A 40 10.18 4.12 9.95
CA PHE A 40 8.96 4.14 10.76
C PHE A 40 8.42 2.72 10.97
N ALA A 41 7.75 2.46 12.09
CA ALA A 41 7.01 1.20 12.26
C ALA A 41 5.61 1.34 11.66
N THR A 42 5.08 0.26 11.07
CA THR A 42 3.66 0.15 10.70
C THR A 42 2.96 -0.72 11.74
N ILE A 43 1.81 -0.29 12.24
CA ILE A 43 1.03 -0.99 13.26
C ILE A 43 -0.37 -1.28 12.73
N LEU A 44 -0.79 -2.54 12.81
CA LEU A 44 -2.16 -3.00 12.51
C LEU A 44 -2.93 -3.08 13.82
N GLU A 45 -4.18 -2.62 13.83
CA GLU A 45 -5.14 -2.92 14.90
C GLU A 45 -6.28 -3.75 14.33
N LEU A 46 -6.63 -4.81 15.05
CA LEU A 46 -7.65 -5.77 14.65
C LEU A 46 -8.91 -5.63 15.51
N ASP A 47 -10.02 -6.23 15.08
CA ASP A 47 -11.34 -6.24 15.76
C ASP A 47 -11.38 -6.76 17.20
N ASN A 48 -10.30 -7.35 17.68
CA ASN A 48 -10.14 -7.78 19.07
C ASN A 48 -9.26 -6.83 19.89
N ASP A 49 -9.10 -5.60 19.42
CA ASP A 49 -8.28 -4.52 19.98
C ASP A 49 -6.78 -4.86 20.10
N LYS A 50 -6.33 -5.97 19.47
CA LYS A 50 -4.91 -6.32 19.45
C LYS A 50 -4.18 -5.51 18.41
N LYS A 51 -2.99 -5.04 18.79
CA LYS A 51 -2.08 -4.30 17.92
C LYS A 51 -0.86 -5.14 17.58
N PHE A 52 -0.50 -5.16 16.31
CA PHE A 52 0.68 -5.86 15.81
C PHE A 52 1.57 -4.90 15.04
N GLN A 53 2.88 -4.96 15.27
CA GLN A 53 3.84 -4.37 14.36
C GLN A 53 3.93 -5.23 13.11
N PHE A 54 3.80 -4.58 11.97
CA PHE A 54 3.95 -5.16 10.65
C PHE A 54 5.27 -4.71 10.04
N GLY A 55 6.24 -5.63 9.99
CA GLY A 55 7.48 -5.48 9.26
C GLY A 55 7.37 -6.01 7.83
N ASN A 56 8.47 -5.94 7.07
CA ASN A 56 8.51 -6.50 5.73
C ASN A 56 8.36 -8.02 5.73
N ASP A 57 8.93 -8.74 6.70
CA ASP A 57 8.92 -10.20 6.76
C ASP A 57 8.38 -10.77 8.08
N PHE A 58 7.95 -9.91 9.02
CA PHE A 58 7.48 -10.31 10.35
C PHE A 58 6.18 -9.65 10.79
N ILE A 59 5.49 -10.31 11.75
CA ILE A 59 4.36 -9.77 12.50
C ILE A 59 4.56 -10.08 13.98
N ILE A 60 4.64 -9.07 14.83
CA ILE A 60 4.85 -9.23 16.28
C ILE A 60 3.88 -8.37 17.08
N ASP A 61 3.61 -8.73 18.35
CA ASP A 61 2.80 -7.89 19.24
C ASP A 61 3.42 -6.50 19.38
N TRP A 62 2.59 -5.46 19.21
CA TRP A 62 3.01 -4.09 19.46
C TRP A 62 3.05 -3.80 20.96
N LYS A 63 4.17 -3.24 21.44
CA LYS A 63 4.42 -3.01 22.88
C LYS A 63 4.26 -1.56 23.32
N ASP A 64 3.55 -0.73 22.54
CA ASP A 64 3.31 0.70 22.83
C ASP A 64 4.58 1.48 23.19
N GLN A 65 5.67 1.18 22.49
CA GLN A 65 6.99 1.75 22.78
C GLN A 65 7.10 3.21 22.33
N GLU A 66 6.34 3.58 21.31
CA GLU A 66 6.40 4.90 20.69
C GLU A 66 5.00 5.44 20.39
N PRO A 67 4.82 6.78 20.36
CA PRO A 67 3.59 7.40 19.89
C PRO A 67 3.27 6.99 18.45
N THR A 68 1.99 6.70 18.21
CA THR A 68 1.50 6.28 16.90
C THR A 68 0.57 7.33 16.31
N ILE A 69 0.60 7.45 14.98
CA ILE A 69 -0.25 8.34 14.18
C ILE A 69 -1.17 7.45 13.36
N THR A 70 -2.48 7.69 13.43
CA THR A 70 -3.45 6.95 12.61
C THR A 70 -3.20 7.25 11.13
N LEU A 71 -3.03 6.19 10.33
CA LEU A 71 -2.91 6.31 8.88
C LEU A 71 -4.27 6.68 8.29
N THR A 72 -4.28 7.72 7.47
CA THR A 72 -5.46 8.18 6.74
C THR A 72 -5.10 8.33 5.26
N ASN A 73 -6.10 8.41 4.40
CA ASN A 73 -5.83 8.67 2.98
C ASN A 73 -5.10 10.02 2.78
N GLU A 74 -5.37 11.01 3.63
CA GLU A 74 -4.80 12.35 3.51
C GLU A 74 -3.32 12.38 3.93
N ASN A 75 -2.99 11.84 5.10
CA ASN A 75 -1.60 11.88 5.60
C ASN A 75 -0.65 10.92 4.90
N TRP A 76 -1.18 9.95 4.15
CA TRP A 76 -0.40 9.01 3.35
C TRP A 76 -0.58 9.19 1.83
N ALA A 77 -1.23 10.28 1.41
CA ALA A 77 -1.49 10.63 0.01
C ALA A 77 -2.14 9.49 -0.83
N LEU A 78 -3.04 8.71 -0.22
CA LEU A 78 -3.79 7.64 -0.89
C LEU A 78 -5.05 8.19 -1.57
N PRO A 79 -5.54 7.54 -2.64
CA PRO A 79 -6.83 7.90 -3.25
C PRO A 79 -7.96 7.87 -2.22
N LYS A 80 -8.85 8.87 -2.24
CA LYS A 80 -10.03 8.92 -1.33
C LYS A 80 -10.99 7.74 -1.50
N THR A 81 -10.95 7.08 -2.64
CA THR A 81 -11.75 5.89 -2.96
C THR A 81 -11.16 4.61 -2.37
N LEU A 82 -9.91 4.64 -1.91
CA LEU A 82 -9.27 3.48 -1.31
C LEU A 82 -9.76 3.32 0.13
N VAL A 83 -10.32 2.14 0.42
CA VAL A 83 -10.86 1.77 1.74
C VAL A 83 -10.08 0.58 2.27
N PHE A 84 -9.43 0.72 3.42
CA PHE A 84 -8.73 -0.38 4.11
C PHE A 84 -9.27 -0.64 5.53
N GLN A 85 -9.85 0.37 6.20
CA GLN A 85 -10.47 0.22 7.51
C GLN A 85 -11.80 -0.55 7.42
N GLY A 86 -12.07 -1.35 8.44
CA GLY A 86 -13.27 -2.18 8.53
C GLY A 86 -13.30 -3.34 7.55
N GLN A 87 -12.18 -3.66 6.89
CA GLN A 87 -12.10 -4.75 5.92
C GLN A 87 -11.50 -6.00 6.55
N LYS A 88 -12.06 -7.16 6.22
CA LYS A 88 -11.52 -8.44 6.65
C LYS A 88 -10.22 -8.80 5.91
N ILE A 89 -9.22 -9.25 6.66
CA ILE A 89 -8.00 -9.86 6.10
C ILE A 89 -8.35 -11.27 5.63
N VAL A 90 -8.30 -11.50 4.32
CA VAL A 90 -8.66 -12.79 3.70
C VAL A 90 -7.46 -13.66 3.38
N ASN A 91 -6.27 -13.05 3.21
CA ASN A 91 -5.04 -13.78 2.94
C ASN A 91 -3.81 -13.00 3.41
N LEU A 92 -2.72 -13.73 3.61
CA LEU A 92 -1.38 -13.19 3.88
C LEU A 92 -0.39 -14.00 3.04
N THR A 93 0.22 -13.36 2.04
CA THR A 93 1.16 -14.01 1.12
C THR A 93 2.58 -13.53 1.36
N LYS A 94 3.55 -14.29 0.83
CA LYS A 94 4.93 -13.87 0.67
C LYS A 94 5.27 -13.73 -0.80
N ASP A 95 6.07 -12.72 -1.15
CA ASP A 95 6.65 -12.60 -2.48
C ASP A 95 7.97 -13.38 -2.61
N GLU A 96 8.65 -13.22 -3.75
CA GLU A 96 9.95 -13.83 -4.04
C GLU A 96 11.10 -13.34 -3.16
N HIS A 97 10.89 -12.25 -2.42
CA HIS A 97 11.82 -11.68 -1.44
C HIS A 97 11.39 -12.00 0.01
N GLU A 98 10.47 -12.94 0.19
CA GLU A 98 9.88 -13.34 1.47
C GLU A 98 9.10 -12.21 2.19
N GLN A 99 8.78 -11.13 1.48
CA GLN A 99 8.06 -9.99 2.04
C GLN A 99 6.56 -10.27 2.11
N LEU A 100 5.97 -9.91 3.24
CA LEU A 100 4.59 -10.14 3.60
C LEU A 100 3.67 -9.12 2.92
N THR A 101 2.57 -9.62 2.35
CA THR A 101 1.48 -8.80 1.81
C THR A 101 0.15 -9.25 2.36
N PHE A 102 -0.59 -8.33 2.98
CA PHE A 102 -1.97 -8.56 3.38
C PHE A 102 -2.91 -8.37 2.20
N HIS A 103 -3.92 -9.22 2.13
CA HIS A 103 -5.03 -9.12 1.18
C HIS A 103 -6.33 -8.93 1.94
N LEU A 104 -7.03 -7.85 1.63
CA LEU A 104 -8.33 -7.50 2.23
C LEU A 104 -9.48 -7.93 1.31
N GLU A 105 -10.64 -8.19 1.88
CA GLU A 105 -11.80 -8.74 1.16
C GLU A 105 -12.28 -7.87 -0.01
N ASN A 106 -12.07 -6.55 0.06
CA ASN A 106 -12.41 -5.63 -1.02
C ASN A 106 -11.37 -5.55 -2.15
N GLY A 107 -10.32 -6.37 -2.10
CA GLY A 107 -9.21 -6.37 -3.07
C GLY A 107 -8.13 -5.34 -2.79
N THR A 108 -8.13 -4.73 -1.61
CA THR A 108 -7.02 -3.87 -1.15
C THR A 108 -5.87 -4.74 -0.66
N THR A 109 -4.65 -4.40 -1.05
CA THR A 109 -3.41 -5.02 -0.58
C THR A 109 -2.59 -4.03 0.23
N ILE A 110 -1.91 -4.54 1.26
CA ILE A 110 -1.02 -3.76 2.12
C ILE A 110 0.32 -4.49 2.21
N ALA A 111 1.40 -3.83 1.81
CA ALA A 111 2.75 -4.38 1.84
C ALA A 111 3.74 -3.37 2.43
N HIS A 112 4.65 -3.84 3.28
CA HIS A 112 5.75 -3.07 3.84
C HIS A 112 7.05 -3.58 3.23
N THR A 113 7.83 -2.72 2.57
CA THR A 113 9.12 -3.08 1.98
C THR A 113 10.24 -2.23 2.60
N ILE A 114 11.48 -2.69 2.46
CA ILE A 114 12.67 -2.06 3.07
C ILE A 114 13.80 -1.80 2.07
N ASP A 115 13.49 -1.72 0.77
CA ASP A 115 14.51 -1.64 -0.29
C ASP A 115 15.42 -0.41 -0.15
N TYR A 116 14.86 0.73 0.27
CA TYR A 116 15.60 1.94 0.60
C TYR A 116 14.86 2.78 1.65
N GLY A 117 15.08 2.42 2.92
CA GLY A 117 14.20 2.84 4.01
C GLY A 117 12.87 2.09 3.98
N ASN A 118 11.99 2.42 4.91
CA ASN A 118 10.68 1.80 5.04
C ASN A 118 9.72 2.41 4.01
N GLN A 119 8.99 1.54 3.32
CA GLN A 119 7.96 1.93 2.37
C GLN A 119 6.69 1.13 2.64
N LEU A 120 5.56 1.82 2.72
CA LEU A 120 4.25 1.20 2.93
C LEU A 120 3.38 1.43 1.68
N PHE A 121 3.08 0.34 0.99
CA PHE A 121 2.22 0.33 -0.18
C PHE A 121 0.82 -0.13 0.21
N ILE A 122 -0.17 0.70 -0.09
CA ILE A 122 -1.59 0.37 0.05
C ILE A 122 -2.25 0.62 -1.30
N LYS A 123 -2.73 -0.43 -1.95
CA LYS A 123 -3.28 -0.37 -3.31
C LYS A 123 -4.55 -1.21 -3.38
N ASN A 124 -5.45 -0.91 -4.31
CA ASN A 124 -6.58 -1.78 -4.61
C ASN A 124 -6.41 -2.34 -6.01
N GLU A 125 -6.23 -3.65 -6.12
CA GLU A 125 -5.96 -4.32 -7.40
C GLU A 125 -7.13 -4.21 -8.38
N LYS A 126 -8.36 -4.04 -7.87
CA LYS A 126 -9.55 -3.83 -8.72
C LYS A 126 -9.70 -2.41 -9.24
N VAL A 127 -8.95 -1.44 -8.69
CA VAL A 127 -9.03 -0.02 -9.07
C VAL A 127 -8.00 0.36 -10.14
N LEU A 128 -6.99 -0.48 -10.40
CA LEU A 128 -5.99 -0.21 -11.45
C LEU A 128 -6.54 -0.32 -12.89
N ASP A 129 -7.70 -0.95 -13.11
CA ASP A 129 -8.31 -1.08 -14.45
C ASP A 129 -9.24 0.07 -14.85
N LYS A 130 -9.28 1.17 -14.08
CA LYS A 130 -10.09 2.36 -14.40
C LYS A 130 -9.27 3.64 -14.58
N GLU A 131 -8.10 3.54 -15.19
CA GLU A 131 -7.59 4.67 -15.99
C GLU A 131 -8.21 4.61 -17.40
N ILE A 132 -9.26 5.41 -17.59
CA ILE A 132 -9.72 6.00 -18.86
C ILE A 132 -9.74 5.06 -20.07
N THR A 133 -10.67 4.12 -20.11
CA THR A 133 -11.31 3.73 -21.39
C THR A 133 -12.48 4.67 -21.65
N VAL A 134 -12.16 5.93 -21.96
CA VAL A 134 -13.09 6.75 -22.75
C VAL A 134 -13.03 6.16 -24.15
N SER A 135 -13.95 5.25 -24.44
CA SER A 135 -14.25 4.79 -25.79
C SER A 135 -14.93 5.91 -26.58
N ASP A 136 -14.28 7.07 -26.72
CA ASP A 136 -14.66 8.05 -27.73
C ASP A 136 -13.72 7.87 -28.90
N SER A 137 -14.12 7.00 -29.83
CA SER A 137 -13.54 6.92 -31.17
C SER A 137 -13.46 8.29 -31.86
N THR A 138 -14.23 9.27 -31.37
CA THR A 138 -14.22 10.68 -31.74
C THR A 138 -12.92 11.40 -31.31
N PHE A 139 -12.39 11.12 -30.12
CA PHE A 139 -11.17 11.77 -29.61
C PHE A 139 -9.92 11.26 -30.34
N LEU A 140 -9.84 9.95 -30.56
CA LEU A 140 -8.75 9.32 -31.32
C LEU A 140 -8.70 9.84 -32.77
N LYS A 141 -9.86 10.00 -33.43
CA LYS A 141 -9.94 10.62 -34.76
C LYS A 141 -9.53 12.09 -34.76
N ALA A 142 -9.89 12.86 -33.73
CA ALA A 142 -9.51 14.26 -33.61
C ALA A 142 -7.99 14.44 -33.44
N VAL A 143 -7.37 13.60 -32.59
CA VAL A 143 -5.91 13.61 -32.38
C VAL A 143 -5.16 13.16 -33.65
N GLN A 144 -5.67 12.14 -34.35
CA GLN A 144 -5.07 11.63 -35.58
C GLN A 144 -5.18 12.63 -36.74
N ALA A 145 -6.32 13.33 -36.87
CA ALA A 145 -6.50 14.40 -37.85
C ALA A 145 -5.64 15.63 -37.54
N TRP A 146 -5.42 15.94 -36.26
CA TRP A 146 -4.55 17.04 -35.84
C TRP A 146 -3.06 16.73 -36.11
N TRP A 147 -2.62 15.49 -35.84
CA TRP A 147 -1.28 15.01 -36.19
C TRP A 147 -0.99 15.03 -37.69
N GLN A 148 -1.92 14.59 -38.54
CA GLN A 148 -1.73 14.66 -39.99
C GLN A 148 -1.63 16.09 -40.53
N LYS A 149 -2.34 17.04 -39.93
CA LYS A 149 -2.24 18.47 -40.30
C LYS A 149 -0.90 19.10 -39.93
N LEU A 150 -0.25 18.63 -38.88
CA LEU A 150 1.02 19.20 -38.38
C LEU A 150 2.25 18.66 -39.11
N PHE A 151 2.18 17.44 -39.64
CA PHE A 151 3.35 16.74 -40.17
C PHE A 151 3.21 16.30 -41.63
N CYS A 152 2.09 16.58 -42.30
CA CYS A 152 1.88 16.21 -43.71
C CYS A 152 1.33 17.35 -44.58
N SER A 153 1.49 18.63 -44.21
CA SER A 153 1.41 19.71 -45.19
C SER A 153 2.80 19.93 -45.80
N GLU A 154 2.92 19.53 -47.07
CA GLU A 154 4.01 19.72 -48.06
C GLU A 154 5.36 20.28 -47.59
#